data_AF-A0A8S3IU17-F1
#
_entry.id   AF-A0A8S3IU17-F1
#
_cell.length_a   1.000
_cell.length_b   1.000
_cell.length_c   1.000
_cell.angle_alpha   90.00
_cell.angle_beta   90.00
_cell.angle_gamma   90.00
#
_symmetry.space_group_name_H-M   'P 1'
#
loop_
_entity.id
_entity.type
_entity.pdbx_description
1 polymer ?
#
loop_
_entity_poly.entity_id
_entity_poly.type
_entity_poly.pdbx_seq_one_letter_code
_entity_poly.pdbx_strand_id
1 'polypeptide(L)'
;EKVKLQYEYNRLQMGIIKVAETREKVAEISLELEKKKALVAQLQRECEEFLGNIVEQKNSASERERQVQAFGVRIGEEEIRCQTIAAAAHEEFTEVEPLLVKANEALELLTKRDIGEVKAYIHPPSQVEKVMKALMILKGKEDTWEEAKKDLANVDFIKTLI
;
A
#
# COMPACT_ATOMS: atom_id res chain seq x y z
N GLU A 1 -5.76 103.48 4.26
CA GLU A 1 -5.49 102.77 3.00
C GLU A 1 -4.41 101.70 3.10
N LYS A 2 -3.18 102.03 3.53
CA LYS A 2 -2.05 101.08 3.62
C LYS A 2 -2.32 99.79 4.42
N VAL A 3 -3.03 99.86 5.56
CA VAL A 3 -3.32 98.67 6.40
C VAL A 3 -4.26 97.67 5.70
N LYS A 4 -5.25 98.15 4.94
CA LYS A 4 -6.14 97.28 4.15
C LYS A 4 -5.38 96.60 3.02
N LEU A 5 -4.50 97.34 2.35
CA LEU A 5 -3.66 96.81 1.28
C LEU A 5 -2.69 95.73 1.80
N GLN A 6 -2.11 95.94 2.99
CA GLN A 6 -1.24 94.96 3.64
C GLN A 6 -1.99 93.66 4.02
N TYR A 7 -3.22 93.79 4.51
CA TYR A 7 -4.06 92.64 4.86
C TYR A 7 -4.41 91.80 3.61
N GLU A 8 -4.82 92.47 2.53
CA GLU A 8 -5.12 91.81 1.25
C GLU A 8 -3.89 91.15 0.63
N TYR A 9 -2.72 91.80 0.71
CA TYR A 9 -1.44 91.24 0.29
C TYR A 9 -1.07 89.98 1.09
N ASN A 10 -1.16 90.03 2.42
CA ASN A 10 -0.86 88.87 3.28
C ASN A 10 -1.85 87.72 3.03
N ARG A 11 -3.14 88.01 2.77
CA ARG A 11 -4.16 87.01 2.44
C ARG A 11 -3.84 86.31 1.12
N LEU A 12 -3.50 87.08 0.09
CA LEU A 12 -3.09 86.54 -1.21
C LEU A 12 -1.80 85.72 -1.10
N GLN A 13 -0.80 86.21 -0.37
CA GLN A 13 0.45 85.50 -0.14
C GLN A 13 0.22 84.17 0.58
N MET A 14 -0.62 84.14 1.61
CA MET A 14 -1.00 82.91 2.30
C MET A 14 -1.78 81.95 1.39
N GLY A 15 -2.65 82.47 0.52
CA GLY A 15 -3.35 81.68 -0.48
C GLY A 15 -2.40 81.02 -1.47
N ILE A 16 -1.41 81.77 -1.98
CA ILE A 16 -0.39 81.25 -2.90
C ILE A 16 0.45 80.15 -2.24
N ILE A 17 0.87 80.35 -0.98
CA ILE A 17 1.62 79.34 -0.22
C ILE A 17 0.79 78.06 -0.05
N LYS A 18 -0.47 78.16 0.39
CA LYS A 18 -1.34 76.99 0.56
C LYS A 18 -1.61 76.24 -0.75
N VAL A 19 -1.76 76.95 -1.86
CA VAL A 19 -1.93 76.32 -3.19
C VAL A 19 -0.65 75.60 -3.60
N ALA A 20 0.52 76.18 -3.35
CA ALA A 20 1.80 75.52 -3.62
C ALA A 20 1.99 74.25 -2.76
N GLU A 21 1.74 74.32 -1.46
CA GLU A 21 1.80 73.16 -0.55
C GLU A 21 0.82 72.06 -0.93
N THR A 22 -0.41 72.43 -1.31
CA THR A 22 -1.43 71.46 -1.73
C THR A 22 -1.02 70.78 -3.04
N ARG A 23 -0.42 71.54 -3.97
CA ARG A 23 0.10 70.99 -5.23
C ARG A 23 1.20 69.95 -4.99
N GLU A 24 2.12 70.23 -4.06
CA GLU A 24 3.18 69.30 -3.69
C GLU A 24 2.61 68.01 -3.06
N LYS A 25 1.69 68.15 -2.10
CA LYS A 25 1.01 67.00 -1.47
C LYS A 25 0.21 66.16 -2.48
N VAL A 26 -0.48 66.81 -3.42
CA VAL A 26 -1.21 66.09 -4.47
C VAL A 26 -0.25 65.35 -5.40
N ALA A 27 0.93 65.90 -5.69
CA ALA A 27 1.95 65.22 -6.48
C ALA A 27 2.50 63.98 -5.75
N GLU A 28 2.76 64.10 -4.45
CA GLU A 28 3.20 62.97 -3.60
C GLU A 28 2.15 61.86 -3.54
N ILE A 29 0.89 62.21 -3.23
CA ILE A 29 -0.22 61.24 -3.16
C ILE A 29 -0.45 60.57 -4.51
N SER A 30 -0.33 61.31 -5.62
CA SER A 30 -0.47 60.74 -6.97
C SER A 30 0.61 59.70 -7.25
N LEU A 31 1.85 59.96 -6.82
CA LEU A 31 2.97 59.02 -6.99
C LEU A 31 2.80 57.77 -6.11
N GLU A 32 2.32 57.93 -4.88
CA GLU A 32 1.96 56.78 -4.03
C GLU A 32 0.79 55.97 -4.60
N LEU A 33 -0.21 56.64 -5.18
CA LEU A 33 -1.37 55.99 -5.78
C LEU A 33 -0.94 55.10 -6.94
N GLU A 34 -0.06 55.57 -7.82
CA GLU A 34 0.46 54.76 -8.93
C GLU A 34 1.27 53.54 -8.44
N LYS A 35 2.09 53.70 -7.38
CA LYS A 35 2.78 52.56 -6.75
C LYS A 35 1.80 51.52 -6.19
N LYS A 36 0.77 51.97 -5.48
CA LYS A 36 -0.26 51.07 -4.89
C LYS A 36 -1.09 50.39 -5.97
N LYS A 37 -1.46 51.09 -7.05
CA LYS A 37 -2.15 50.48 -8.20
C LYS A 37 -1.32 49.38 -8.86
N ALA A 38 -0.03 49.63 -9.07
CA ALA A 38 0.87 48.63 -9.63
C ALA A 38 0.97 47.39 -8.71
N LEU A 39 1.07 47.60 -7.39
CA LEU A 39 1.09 46.52 -6.41
C LEU A 39 -0.22 45.72 -6.40
N VAL A 40 -1.38 46.38 -6.43
CA VAL A 40 -2.68 45.71 -6.47
C VAL A 40 -2.82 44.88 -7.74
N ALA A 41 -2.38 45.41 -8.90
CA ALA A 41 -2.42 44.67 -10.15
C ALA A 41 -1.51 43.44 -10.13
N GLN A 42 -0.34 43.53 -9.48
CA GLN A 42 0.55 42.38 -9.30
C GLN A 42 -0.09 41.32 -8.39
N LEU A 43 -0.56 41.71 -7.20
CA LEU A 43 -1.20 40.79 -6.25
C LEU A 43 -2.44 40.14 -6.85
N GLN A 44 -3.22 40.88 -7.64
CA GLN A 44 -4.37 40.32 -8.33
C GLN A 44 -3.99 39.19 -9.29
N ARG A 45 -2.91 39.37 -10.08
CA ARG A 45 -2.41 38.30 -10.97
C ARG A 45 -1.93 37.09 -10.19
N GLU A 46 -1.17 37.31 -9.12
CA GLU A 46 -0.68 36.23 -8.25
C GLU A 46 -1.85 35.45 -7.63
N CYS A 47 -2.92 36.15 -7.19
CA CYS A 47 -4.13 35.51 -6.69
C CYS A 47 -4.87 34.71 -7.77
N GLU A 48 -4.98 35.23 -8.99
CA GLU A 48 -5.60 34.53 -10.12
C GLU A 48 -4.84 33.24 -10.47
N GLU A 49 -3.52 33.27 -10.48
CA GLU A 49 -2.68 32.08 -10.67
C GLU A 49 -2.86 31.07 -9.54
N PHE A 50 -2.84 31.52 -8.28
CA PHE A 50 -3.08 30.66 -7.13
C PHE A 50 -4.45 29.98 -7.18
N LEU A 51 -5.50 30.72 -7.55
CA LEU A 51 -6.84 30.16 -7.72
C LEU A 51 -6.88 29.10 -8.82
N GLY A 52 -6.18 29.31 -9.94
CA GLY A 52 -6.02 28.32 -10.99
C GLY A 52 -5.43 27.01 -10.46
N ASN A 53 -4.31 27.11 -9.74
CA ASN A 53 -3.63 25.96 -9.13
C ASN A 53 -4.52 25.21 -8.13
N ILE A 54 -5.28 25.94 -7.29
CA ILE A 54 -6.20 25.33 -6.33
C ILE A 54 -7.30 24.54 -7.05
N VAL A 55 -7.88 25.09 -8.12
CA VAL A 55 -8.92 24.40 -8.89
C VAL A 55 -8.36 23.13 -9.53
N GLU A 56 -7.17 23.19 -10.13
CA GLU A 56 -6.52 22.01 -10.71
C GLU A 56 -6.25 20.94 -9.65
N GLN A 57 -5.66 21.32 -8.51
CA GLN A 57 -5.39 20.39 -7.41
C GLN A 57 -6.67 19.79 -6.86
N LYS A 58 -7.74 20.57 -6.70
CA LYS A 58 -9.05 20.09 -6.25
C LYS A 58 -9.64 19.06 -7.20
N ASN A 59 -9.58 19.33 -8.52
CA ASN A 59 -10.08 18.40 -9.52
C ASN A 59 -9.29 17.08 -9.50
N SER A 60 -7.95 17.18 -9.45
CA SER A 60 -7.07 16.01 -9.38
C SER A 60 -7.30 15.20 -8.09
N ALA A 61 -7.49 15.86 -6.94
CA ALA A 61 -7.80 15.20 -5.68
C ALA A 61 -9.15 14.47 -5.73
N SER A 62 -10.19 15.11 -6.29
CA SER A 62 -11.52 14.50 -6.43
C SER A 62 -11.49 13.27 -7.36
N GLU A 63 -10.72 13.32 -8.45
CA GLU A 63 -10.55 12.16 -9.32
C GLU A 63 -9.83 11.00 -8.60
N ARG A 64 -8.76 11.29 -7.87
CA ARG A 64 -8.06 10.27 -7.06
C ARG A 64 -8.96 9.68 -5.99
N GLU A 65 -9.76 10.49 -5.30
CA GLU A 65 -10.71 10.02 -4.30
C GLU A 65 -11.72 9.04 -4.92
N ARG A 66 -12.27 9.38 -6.09
CA ARG A 66 -13.20 8.50 -6.81
C ARG A 66 -12.53 7.18 -7.22
N GLN A 67 -11.28 7.22 -7.67
CA GLN A 67 -10.53 6.01 -8.00
C GLN A 67 -10.30 5.15 -6.76
N VAL A 68 -9.85 5.73 -5.64
CA VAL A 68 -9.61 5.02 -4.39
C VAL A 68 -10.90 4.38 -3.86
N GLN A 69 -12.03 5.09 -3.90
CA GLN A 69 -13.32 4.52 -3.51
C GLN A 69 -13.70 3.31 -4.38
N ALA A 70 -13.53 3.40 -5.70
CA ALA A 70 -13.80 2.29 -6.61
C ALA A 70 -12.86 1.08 -6.37
N PHE A 71 -11.58 1.33 -6.10
CA PHE A 71 -10.63 0.29 -5.73
C PHE A 71 -10.98 -0.35 -4.37
N GLY A 72 -11.40 0.45 -3.38
CA GLY A 72 -11.80 -0.04 -2.06
C GLY A 72 -12.96 -1.03 -2.12
N VAL A 73 -13.96 -0.77 -2.95
CA VAL A 73 -15.09 -1.71 -3.16
C VAL A 73 -14.58 -3.03 -3.75
N ARG A 74 -13.75 -2.98 -4.79
CA ARG A 74 -13.19 -4.19 -5.43
C ARG A 74 -12.32 -5.00 -4.47
N ILE A 75 -11.48 -4.33 -3.70
CA ILE A 75 -10.61 -4.99 -2.70
C ILE A 75 -11.47 -5.65 -1.62
N GLY A 76 -12.54 -5.00 -1.15
CA GLY A 76 -13.45 -5.59 -0.18
C GLY A 76 -14.13 -6.86 -0.70
N GLU A 77 -14.58 -6.88 -1.96
CA GLU A 77 -15.14 -8.09 -2.59
C GLU A 77 -14.11 -9.21 -2.72
N GLU A 78 -12.89 -8.88 -3.14
CA GLU A 78 -11.80 -9.84 -3.29
C GLU A 78 -11.32 -10.38 -1.93
N GLU A 79 -11.28 -9.53 -0.90
CA GLU A 79 -10.95 -9.93 0.47
C GLU A 79 -11.94 -10.97 0.99
N ILE A 80 -13.24 -10.74 0.84
CA ILE A 80 -14.27 -11.71 1.26
C ILE A 80 -14.11 -13.04 0.52
N ARG A 81 -13.84 -12.99 -0.78
CA ARG A 81 -13.61 -14.20 -1.58
C ARG A 81 -12.38 -14.97 -1.10
N CYS A 82 -11.27 -14.28 -0.91
CA CYS A 82 -10.02 -14.87 -0.42
C CYS A 82 -10.20 -15.47 0.99
N GLN A 83 -10.88 -14.75 1.89
CA GLN A 83 -11.20 -15.26 3.23
C GLN A 83 -12.07 -16.51 3.18
N THR A 84 -13.06 -16.56 2.29
CA THR A 84 -13.93 -17.73 2.12
C THR A 84 -13.13 -18.95 1.65
N ILE A 85 -12.26 -18.78 0.66
CA ILE A 85 -11.39 -19.85 0.16
C ILE A 85 -10.41 -20.31 1.24
N ALA A 86 -9.80 -19.37 1.95
CA ALA A 86 -8.87 -19.69 3.03
C ALA A 86 -9.57 -20.43 4.19
N ALA A 87 -10.79 -20.02 4.54
CA ALA A 87 -11.58 -20.69 5.57
C ALA A 87 -11.95 -22.12 5.16
N ALA A 88 -12.43 -22.32 3.94
CA ALA A 88 -12.75 -23.66 3.43
C ALA A 88 -11.51 -24.57 3.41
N ALA A 89 -10.37 -24.08 2.93
CA ALA A 89 -9.13 -24.85 2.93
C ALA A 89 -8.64 -25.18 4.35
N HIS A 90 -8.82 -24.26 5.30
CA HIS A 90 -8.44 -24.49 6.69
C HIS A 90 -9.35 -25.51 7.38
N GLU A 91 -10.65 -25.51 7.07
CA GLU A 91 -11.61 -26.49 7.56
C GLU A 91 -11.24 -27.89 7.06
N GLU A 92 -11.04 -28.06 5.74
CA GLU A 92 -10.58 -29.32 5.14
C GLU A 92 -9.25 -29.79 5.76
N PHE A 93 -8.31 -28.88 5.99
CA PHE A 93 -7.04 -29.22 6.63
C PHE A 93 -7.22 -29.69 8.07
N THR A 94 -8.06 -29.02 8.85
CA THR A 94 -8.31 -29.36 10.27
C THR A 94 -8.98 -30.72 10.41
N GLU A 95 -9.81 -31.12 9.45
CA GLU A 95 -10.39 -32.48 9.42
C GLU A 95 -9.33 -33.56 9.14
N VAL A 96 -8.35 -33.26 8.29
CA VAL A 96 -7.30 -34.22 7.88
C VAL A 96 -6.12 -34.25 8.84
N GLU A 97 -5.81 -33.15 9.52
CA GLU A 97 -4.73 -33.03 10.51
C GLU A 97 -4.73 -34.16 11.56
N PRO A 98 -5.85 -34.52 12.24
CA PRO A 98 -5.83 -35.61 13.21
C PRO A 98 -5.57 -36.98 12.58
N LEU A 99 -5.91 -37.19 11.30
CA LEU A 99 -5.59 -38.43 10.60
C LEU A 99 -4.09 -38.51 10.29
N LEU A 100 -3.49 -37.39 9.92
CA LEU A 100 -2.05 -37.28 9.66
C LEU A 100 -1.24 -37.49 10.95
N VAL A 101 -1.65 -36.87 12.06
CA VAL A 101 -1.02 -37.08 13.37
C VAL A 101 -1.09 -38.56 13.77
N LYS A 102 -2.26 -39.21 13.65
CA LYS A 102 -2.40 -40.65 13.93
C LYS A 102 -1.52 -41.52 13.03
N ALA A 103 -1.35 -41.15 11.76
CA ALA A 103 -0.47 -41.86 10.85
C ALA A 103 1.01 -41.71 11.28
N ASN A 104 1.43 -40.52 11.70
CA ASN A 104 2.78 -40.27 12.21
C ASN A 104 3.04 -41.02 13.52
N GLU A 105 2.09 -41.02 14.45
CA GLU A 105 2.19 -41.80 15.69
C GLU A 105 2.32 -43.31 15.39
N ALA A 106 1.58 -43.83 14.41
CA ALA A 106 1.71 -45.22 13.99
C ALA A 106 3.09 -45.53 13.37
N LEU A 107 3.70 -44.57 12.68
CA LEU A 107 5.07 -44.70 12.17
C LEU A 107 6.12 -44.69 13.29
N GLU A 108 5.92 -43.89 14.34
CA GLU A 108 6.81 -43.86 15.51
C GLU A 108 6.75 -45.17 16.32
N LEU A 109 5.61 -45.87 16.31
CA LEU A 109 5.46 -47.19 16.94
C LEU A 109 6.23 -48.31 16.22
N LEU A 110 6.61 -48.12 14.95
CA LEU A 110 7.36 -49.13 14.19
C LEU A 110 8.78 -49.27 14.74
N THR A 111 9.15 -50.49 15.11
CA THR A 111 10.50 -50.76 15.59
C THR A 111 11.40 -51.23 14.44
N LYS A 112 12.72 -51.09 14.64
CA LYS A 112 13.73 -51.63 13.70
C LYS A 112 13.61 -53.14 13.48
N ARG A 113 12.99 -53.87 14.42
CA ARG A 113 12.74 -55.31 14.31
C ARG A 113 11.68 -55.59 13.24
N ASP A 114 10.57 -54.84 13.26
CA ASP A 114 9.44 -55.02 12.34
C ASP A 114 9.86 -54.77 10.88
N ILE A 115 10.72 -53.77 10.66
CA ILE A 115 11.33 -53.51 9.34
C ILE A 115 12.26 -54.65 8.91
N GLY A 116 13.00 -55.24 9.86
CA GLY A 116 13.85 -56.39 9.61
C GLY A 116 13.06 -57.61 9.14
N GLU A 117 11.87 -57.84 9.70
CA GLU A 117 10.97 -58.93 9.31
C GLU A 117 10.42 -58.73 7.89
N VAL A 118 9.98 -57.50 7.56
CA VAL A 118 9.49 -57.17 6.22
C VAL A 118 10.60 -57.28 5.16
N LYS A 119 11.82 -56.85 5.50
CA LYS A 119 13.00 -56.97 4.62
C LYS A 119 13.37 -58.43 4.33
N ALA A 120 13.18 -59.32 5.30
CA ALA A 120 13.51 -60.74 5.18
C ALA A 120 12.60 -61.50 4.21
N TYR A 121 11.50 -60.91 3.74
CA TYR A 121 10.63 -61.53 2.75
C TYR A 121 11.34 -61.72 1.41
N ILE A 122 11.48 -62.98 1.01
CA ILE A 122 11.95 -63.38 -0.32
C ILE A 122 10.90 -62.94 -1.36
N HIS A 123 9.62 -63.24 -1.10
CA HIS A 123 8.46 -62.76 -1.84
C HIS A 123 7.52 -62.00 -0.90
N PRO A 124 7.25 -60.71 -1.16
CA PRO A 124 6.34 -59.93 -0.32
C PRO A 124 4.90 -60.43 -0.52
N PRO A 125 4.08 -60.49 0.54
CA PRO A 125 2.64 -60.67 0.41
C PRO A 125 2.04 -59.57 -0.47
N SER A 126 0.97 -59.88 -1.20
CA SER A 126 0.37 -58.97 -2.20
C SER A 126 -0.04 -57.60 -1.63
N GLN A 127 -0.39 -57.52 -0.35
CA GLN A 127 -0.70 -56.26 0.32
C GLN A 127 0.55 -55.43 0.61
N VAL A 128 1.63 -56.07 1.09
CA VAL A 128 2.91 -55.41 1.36
C VAL A 128 3.53 -54.89 0.08
N GLU A 129 3.47 -55.68 -1.00
CA GLU A 129 3.97 -55.27 -2.31
C GLU A 129 3.26 -54.01 -2.84
N LYS A 130 1.93 -53.96 -2.74
CA LYS A 130 1.13 -52.80 -3.17
C LYS A 130 1.48 -51.53 -2.40
N VAL A 131 1.57 -51.62 -1.06
CA VAL A 131 1.92 -50.47 -0.21
C VAL A 131 3.34 -50.00 -0.52
N MET A 132 4.28 -50.93 -0.68
CA MET A 132 5.67 -50.59 -0.95
C MET A 132 5.88 -49.96 -2.33
N LYS A 133 5.13 -50.41 -3.35
CA LYS A 133 5.11 -49.76 -4.67
C LYS A 133 4.59 -48.34 -4.59
N ALA A 134 3.49 -48.11 -3.87
CA ALA A 134 2.95 -46.77 -3.66
C ALA A 134 3.96 -45.83 -2.97
N LEU A 135 4.70 -46.33 -1.98
CA LEU A 135 5.77 -45.58 -1.33
C LEU A 135 6.93 -45.25 -2.28
N MET A 136 7.36 -46.18 -3.13
CA MET A 136 8.43 -45.91 -4.11
C MET A 136 8.01 -44.85 -5.12
N ILE A 137 6.76 -44.89 -5.60
CA ILE A 137 6.21 -43.88 -6.51
C ILE A 137 6.16 -42.51 -5.81
N LEU A 138 5.71 -42.45 -4.56
CA LEU A 138 5.69 -41.20 -3.79
C LEU A 138 7.10 -40.61 -3.58
N LYS A 139 8.11 -41.48 -3.41
CA LYS A 139 9.53 -41.10 -3.28
C LYS A 139 10.22 -40.85 -4.63
N GLY A 140 9.52 -40.99 -5.76
CA GLY A 140 10.07 -40.80 -7.11
C GLY A 140 11.09 -41.85 -7.54
N LYS A 141 11.05 -43.05 -6.94
CA LYS A 141 11.93 -44.19 -7.26
C LYS A 141 11.23 -45.20 -8.15
N GLU A 142 11.99 -46.15 -8.69
CA GLU A 142 11.44 -47.27 -9.45
C GLU A 142 10.48 -48.11 -8.59
N ASP A 143 9.35 -48.52 -9.17
CA ASP A 143 8.27 -49.26 -8.52
C ASP A 143 8.57 -50.77 -8.34
N THR A 144 9.85 -51.11 -8.15
CA THR A 144 10.33 -52.48 -8.01
C THR A 144 10.58 -52.85 -6.55
N TRP A 145 10.35 -54.13 -6.22
CA TRP A 145 10.61 -54.65 -4.87
C TRP A 145 12.10 -54.63 -4.50
N GLU A 146 12.99 -54.71 -5.49
CA GLU A 146 14.43 -54.66 -5.28
C GLU A 146 14.88 -53.27 -4.81
N GLU A 147 14.35 -52.21 -5.42
CA GLU A 147 14.65 -50.83 -5.02
C GLU A 147 14.03 -50.50 -3.65
N ALA A 148 12.81 -50.99 -3.42
CA ALA A 148 12.17 -50.94 -2.11
C ALA A 148 12.99 -51.62 -1.01
N LYS A 149 13.60 -52.79 -1.28
CA LYS A 149 14.47 -53.50 -0.34
C LYS A 149 15.74 -52.74 0.00
N LYS A 150 16.32 -52.02 -0.96
CA LYS A 150 17.46 -51.14 -0.71
C LYS A 150 17.06 -49.97 0.19
N ASP A 151 15.88 -49.42 -0.03
CA ASP A 151 15.36 -48.30 0.76
C ASP A 151 15.03 -48.72 2.21
N LEU A 152 14.43 -49.90 2.41
CA LEU A 152 14.21 -50.51 3.74
C LEU A 152 15.50 -50.84 4.49
N ALA A 153 16.63 -50.96 3.78
CA ALA A 153 17.92 -51.19 4.41
C ALA A 153 18.53 -49.91 5.02
N ASN A 154 17.97 -48.74 4.72
CA ASN A 154 18.44 -47.48 5.28
C ASN A 154 18.00 -47.33 6.75
N VAL A 155 18.95 -46.96 7.62
CA VAL A 155 18.73 -46.79 9.06
C VAL A 155 17.79 -45.60 9.36
N ASP A 156 17.72 -44.63 8.44
CA ASP A 156 16.85 -43.46 8.52
C ASP A 156 15.55 -43.62 7.70
N PHE A 157 15.20 -44.83 7.26
CA PHE A 157 13.99 -45.09 6.46
C PHE A 157 12.72 -44.52 7.12
N ILE A 158 12.49 -44.80 8.41
CA ILE A 158 11.33 -44.25 9.16
C ILE A 158 11.38 -42.72 9.21
N LYS A 159 12.56 -42.14 9.49
CA LYS A 159 12.70 -40.67 9.55
C LYS A 159 12.51 -39.98 8.21
N THR A 160 12.64 -40.71 7.11
CA THR A 160 12.42 -40.18 5.76
C THR A 160 10.93 -40.25 5.36
N LEU A 161 10.09 -40.89 6.18
CA LEU A 161 8.65 -41.02 5.96
C LEU A 161 7.80 -40.04 6.80
N ILE A 162 8.42 -39.40 7.79
CA ILE A 162 7.86 -38.32 8.62
C ILE A 162 8.26 -36.98 7.99
#